data_AF-A0A0D2N1Q5-F1
#
_entry.id   AF-A0A0D2N1Q5-F1
#
_cell.length_a   1.000
_cell.length_b   1.000
_cell.length_c   1.000
_cell.angle_alpha   90.00
_cell.angle_beta   90.00
_cell.angle_gamma   90.00
#
_symmetry.space_group_name_H-M   'P 1'
#
loop_
_entity.id
_entity.type
_entity.pdbx_description
1 polymer ?
#
loop_
_entity_poly.entity_id
_entity_poly.type
_entity_poly.pdbx_seq_one_letter_code
_entity_poly.pdbx_strand_id
1 'polypeptide(L)'
;MKQFPIYDESIHASLERYHEHWDQWEDEDPLAPFGAVNGLLPNRPAAEAIALRALVMRWTLPEKDCHWSSLQEAVDNMCQVSLKVEDMVPFPYLNKIKYSLHARLDAYARIVLALSQILGLFADYFFSTNSQSFVVDKDFELIRSLAWNDNREIMVAAFIILQQRCSVAVVQIRRNFNKLDRILLARDETLSVASYNST
;
A
#
# COMPACT_ATOMS: atom_id res chain seq x y z
N MET A 1 -22.47 17.44 6.10
CA MET A 1 -21.20 16.82 6.55
C MET A 1 -20.60 16.15 5.33
N LYS A 2 -19.42 16.59 4.86
CA LYS A 2 -18.78 15.95 3.70
C LYS A 2 -18.50 14.50 4.07
N GLN A 3 -19.11 13.57 3.35
CA GLN A 3 -18.83 12.15 3.43
C GLN A 3 -17.32 12.01 3.27
N PHE A 4 -16.65 11.40 4.26
CA PHE A 4 -15.22 11.15 4.17
C PHE A 4 -14.99 10.18 3.00
N PRO A 5 -14.43 10.64 1.87
CA PRO A 5 -14.34 9.79 0.70
C PRO A 5 -13.06 8.97 0.81
N ILE A 6 -13.19 7.75 1.32
CA ILE A 6 -12.20 6.71 0.98
C ILE A 6 -12.53 6.32 -0.44
N TYR A 7 -11.75 6.80 -1.39
CA TYR A 7 -11.91 6.39 -2.77
C TYR A 7 -11.35 4.98 -2.89
N ASP A 8 -12.24 4.02 -3.15
CA ASP A 8 -11.85 2.70 -3.66
C ASP A 8 -11.38 2.91 -5.12
N GLU A 9 -10.11 3.31 -5.26
CA GLU A 9 -9.50 3.69 -6.54
C GLU A 9 -8.33 2.77 -6.90
N SER A 10 -8.00 2.74 -8.19
CA SER A 10 -6.88 1.94 -8.70
C SER A 10 -5.54 2.46 -8.18
N ILE A 11 -4.51 1.61 -8.20
CA ILE A 11 -3.15 2.02 -7.82
C ILE A 11 -2.63 3.18 -8.69
N HIS A 12 -2.98 3.23 -9.98
CA HIS A 12 -2.53 4.29 -10.88
C HIS A 12 -3.17 5.63 -10.51
N ALA A 13 -4.48 5.64 -10.27
CA ALA A 13 -5.18 6.83 -9.79
C ALA A 13 -4.62 7.32 -8.44
N SER A 14 -4.30 6.39 -7.55
CA SER A 14 -3.65 6.72 -6.28
C SER A 14 -2.24 7.27 -6.42
N LEU A 15 -1.43 6.75 -7.36
CA LEU A 15 -0.10 7.29 -7.63
C LEU A 15 -0.19 8.75 -8.11
N GLU A 16 -1.03 9.02 -9.10
CA GLU A 16 -1.24 10.38 -9.61
C GLU A 16 -1.77 11.34 -8.53
N ARG A 17 -2.69 10.87 -7.70
CA ARG A 17 -3.31 11.67 -6.65
C ARG A 17 -2.33 11.98 -5.52
N TYR A 18 -1.62 10.97 -5.03
CA TYR A 18 -0.94 11.03 -3.75
C TYR A 18 0.59 11.13 -3.84
N HIS A 19 1.23 10.82 -4.95
CA HIS A 19 2.69 10.87 -5.06
C HIS A 19 3.16 11.98 -5.99
N GLU A 20 4.40 12.44 -5.80
CA GLU A 20 5.07 13.28 -6.78
C GLU A 20 5.12 12.57 -8.14
N HIS A 21 5.06 13.35 -9.22
CA HIS A 21 5.12 12.79 -10.56
C HIS A 21 6.47 12.15 -10.79
N TRP A 22 6.46 10.93 -11.32
CA TRP A 22 7.66 10.26 -11.83
C TRP A 22 7.71 10.47 -13.35
N ASP A 23 8.81 11.06 -13.82
CA ASP A 23 9.08 11.26 -15.24
C ASP A 23 10.02 10.18 -15.75
N GLN A 24 9.53 9.33 -16.66
CA GLN A 24 10.30 8.24 -17.26
C GLN A 24 11.56 8.69 -18.04
N TRP A 25 11.70 9.98 -18.37
CA TRP A 25 12.83 10.52 -19.11
C TRP A 25 13.89 11.15 -18.20
N GLU A 26 13.49 11.63 -17.03
CA GLU A 26 14.37 12.35 -16.10
C GLU A 26 14.72 11.52 -14.86
N ASP A 27 13.79 10.70 -14.39
CA ASP A 27 13.94 9.91 -13.18
C ASP A 27 14.47 8.49 -13.45
N GLU A 28 15.12 7.93 -12.43
CA GLU A 28 15.53 6.53 -12.45
C GLU A 28 14.31 5.60 -12.55
N ASP A 29 14.40 4.56 -13.38
CA ASP A 29 13.33 3.56 -13.48
C ASP A 29 13.21 2.80 -12.14
N PRO A 30 12.05 2.82 -11.47
CA PRO A 30 11.83 2.06 -10.24
C PRO A 30 12.06 0.55 -10.40
N LEU A 31 12.02 0.03 -11.64
CA LEU A 31 12.32 -1.36 -11.94
C LEU A 31 13.79 -1.64 -12.28
N ALA A 32 14.66 -0.63 -12.33
CA ALA A 32 16.09 -0.84 -12.59
C ALA A 32 16.74 -1.83 -11.60
N PRO A 33 16.46 -1.80 -10.28
CA PRO A 33 16.97 -2.81 -9.34
C PRO A 33 16.52 -4.24 -9.63
N PHE A 34 15.45 -4.42 -10.41
CA PHE A 34 14.89 -5.70 -10.79
C PHE A 34 15.34 -6.15 -12.20
N GLY A 35 16.35 -5.48 -12.78
CA GLY A 35 16.90 -5.83 -14.09
C GLY A 35 16.14 -5.22 -15.28
N ALA A 36 15.33 -4.19 -15.07
CA ALA A 36 14.70 -3.49 -16.20
C ALA A 36 15.74 -2.75 -17.06
N VAL A 37 15.57 -2.83 -18.38
CA VAL A 37 16.39 -2.12 -19.36
C VAL A 37 15.46 -1.33 -20.27
N ASN A 38 15.69 -0.02 -20.40
CA ASN A 38 14.87 0.91 -21.18
C ASN A 38 13.37 0.84 -20.83
N GLY A 39 13.03 0.77 -19.55
CA GLY A 39 11.63 0.74 -19.11
C GLY A 39 10.95 -0.63 -19.17
N LEU A 40 11.65 -1.68 -19.62
CA LEU A 40 11.07 -3.01 -19.84
C LEU A 40 11.80 -4.08 -19.03
N LEU A 41 11.03 -5.03 -18.52
CA LEU A 41 11.58 -6.25 -17.94
C LEU A 41 11.92 -7.25 -19.07
N PRO A 42 13.14 -7.82 -19.09
CA PRO A 42 13.55 -8.76 -20.13
C PRO A 42 12.58 -9.94 -20.29
N ASN A 43 12.19 -10.23 -21.54
CA ASN A 43 11.29 -11.34 -21.89
C ASN A 43 9.91 -11.31 -21.19
N ARG A 44 9.46 -10.13 -20.75
CA ARG A 44 8.14 -9.95 -20.14
C ARG A 44 7.27 -9.01 -20.99
N PRO A 45 5.93 -9.16 -20.93
CA PRO A 45 5.03 -8.19 -21.52
C PRO A 45 5.20 -6.80 -20.89
N ALA A 46 5.09 -5.73 -21.70
CA ALA A 46 5.18 -4.36 -21.20
C ALA A 46 4.14 -4.05 -20.09
N ALA A 47 2.95 -4.65 -20.18
CA ALA A 47 1.91 -4.53 -19.16
C ALA A 47 2.37 -5.02 -17.77
N GLU A 48 3.22 -6.06 -17.73
CA GLU A 48 3.80 -6.58 -16.48
C GLU A 48 4.74 -5.55 -15.85
N ALA A 49 5.59 -4.90 -16.66
CA ALA A 49 6.47 -3.84 -16.20
C ALA A 49 5.69 -2.62 -15.69
N ILE A 50 4.60 -2.23 -16.35
CA ILE A 50 3.73 -1.12 -15.89
C ILE A 50 3.14 -1.42 -14.51
N ALA A 51 2.58 -2.62 -14.31
CA ALA A 51 1.96 -3.01 -13.05
C ALA A 51 2.99 -3.09 -11.90
N LEU A 52 4.15 -3.71 -12.16
CA LEU A 52 5.21 -3.84 -11.15
C LEU A 52 5.84 -2.48 -10.82
N ARG A 53 6.02 -1.60 -11.79
CA ARG A 53 6.52 -0.24 -11.56
C ARG A 53 5.58 0.54 -10.64
N ALA A 54 4.28 0.50 -10.92
CA ALA A 54 3.29 1.14 -10.04
C ALA A 54 3.34 0.59 -8.61
N LEU A 55 3.56 -0.72 -8.46
CA LEU A 55 3.72 -1.37 -7.17
C LEU A 55 4.96 -0.86 -6.43
N VAL A 56 6.13 -0.85 -7.08
CA VAL A 56 7.38 -0.32 -6.49
C VAL A 56 7.20 1.13 -6.10
N MET A 57 6.69 1.97 -7.01
CA MET A 57 6.47 3.38 -6.76
C MET A 57 5.56 3.62 -5.54
N ARG A 58 4.45 2.89 -5.44
CA ARG A 58 3.50 3.02 -4.31
C ARG A 58 4.13 2.60 -2.98
N TRP A 59 5.13 1.72 -3.01
CA TRP A 59 5.86 1.28 -1.84
C TRP A 59 6.97 2.26 -1.43
N THR A 60 7.70 2.82 -2.39
CA THR A 60 8.96 3.53 -2.14
C THR A 60 8.90 5.03 -2.28
N LEU A 61 8.00 5.58 -3.11
CA LEU A 61 7.96 7.02 -3.34
C LEU A 61 7.36 7.77 -2.14
N PRO A 62 7.86 8.99 -1.87
CA PRO A 62 7.24 9.87 -0.90
C PRO A 62 5.81 10.24 -1.33
N GLU A 63 4.94 10.45 -0.36
CA GLU A 63 3.64 11.07 -0.63
C GLU A 63 3.79 12.59 -0.73
N LYS A 64 2.94 13.22 -1.54
CA LYS A 64 2.81 14.68 -1.66
C LYS A 64 2.73 15.33 -0.29
N ASP A 65 3.23 16.57 -0.22
CA ASP A 65 3.34 17.36 1.00
C ASP A 65 4.19 16.70 2.10
N CYS A 66 5.01 15.70 1.74
CA CYS A 66 5.91 14.99 2.63
C CYS A 66 5.22 14.38 3.86
N HIS A 67 3.98 13.90 3.70
CA HIS A 67 3.27 13.20 4.78
C HIS A 67 4.08 11.99 5.32
N TRP A 68 4.92 11.39 4.46
CA TRP A 68 5.78 10.22 4.69
C TRP A 68 6.70 10.02 3.49
N SER A 69 7.89 9.47 3.74
CA SER A 69 8.91 9.27 2.70
C SER A 69 8.81 7.91 2.01
N SER A 70 8.15 6.94 2.65
CA SER A 70 7.87 5.60 2.09
C SER A 70 6.71 4.94 2.80
N LEU A 71 6.09 3.94 2.16
CA LEU A 71 4.93 3.24 2.73
C LEU A 71 5.23 2.59 4.08
N GLN A 72 6.41 2.01 4.19
CA GLN A 72 6.85 1.40 5.43
C GLN A 72 6.97 2.41 6.57
N GLU A 73 7.52 3.59 6.29
CA GLU A 73 7.72 4.63 7.30
C GLU A 73 6.39 5.06 7.95
N ALA A 74 5.33 5.30 7.17
CA ALA A 74 4.07 5.69 7.83
C ALA A 74 3.39 4.54 8.55
N VAL A 75 3.58 3.28 8.14
CA VAL A 75 3.11 2.15 8.95
C VAL A 75 3.86 2.11 10.28
N ASP A 76 5.19 2.28 10.25
CA ASP A 76 6.02 2.32 11.45
C ASP A 76 5.56 3.48 12.37
N ASN A 77 5.38 4.68 11.82
CA ASN A 77 4.88 5.86 12.54
C ASN A 77 3.46 5.63 13.10
N MET A 78 2.56 5.05 12.31
CA MET A 78 1.21 4.68 12.73
C MET A 78 1.25 3.70 13.90
N CYS A 79 2.14 2.71 13.88
CA CYS A 79 2.31 1.72 14.94
C CYS A 79 2.87 2.32 16.25
N GLN A 80 3.54 3.47 16.20
CA GLN A 80 3.99 4.19 17.41
C GLN A 80 2.88 4.99 18.09
N VAL A 81 1.75 5.22 17.41
CA VAL A 81 0.63 5.98 17.97
C VAL A 81 -0.09 5.13 19.01
N SER A 82 -0.19 5.64 20.24
CA SER A 82 -1.07 5.08 21.27
C SER A 82 -2.33 5.94 21.37
N LEU A 83 -3.43 5.46 20.80
CA LEU A 83 -4.73 6.11 20.94
C LEU A 83 -5.37 5.80 22.29
N LYS A 84 -5.96 6.82 22.88
CA LYS A 84 -6.78 6.74 24.09
C LYS A 84 -8.20 7.19 23.78
N VAL A 85 -9.12 6.90 24.70
CA VAL A 85 -10.54 7.28 24.53
C VAL A 85 -10.73 8.80 24.48
N GLU A 86 -9.80 9.57 25.05
CA GLU A 86 -9.82 11.03 25.03
C GLU A 86 -9.50 11.63 23.65
N ASP A 87 -8.85 10.86 22.78
CA ASP A 87 -8.54 11.30 21.41
C ASP A 87 -9.78 11.29 20.50
N MET A 88 -10.88 10.68 20.95
CA MET A 88 -12.11 10.52 20.18
C MET A 88 -13.04 11.71 20.41
N VAL A 89 -13.20 12.54 19.37
CA VAL A 89 -13.94 13.80 19.46
C VAL A 89 -15.45 13.54 19.34
N PRO A 90 -16.27 13.97 20.31
CA PRO A 90 -17.71 13.83 20.23
C PRO A 90 -18.31 14.79 19.19
N PHE A 91 -19.32 14.34 18.46
CA PHE A 91 -20.11 15.16 17.55
C PHE A 91 -21.58 14.73 17.56
N PRO A 92 -22.52 15.67 17.35
CA PRO A 92 -23.94 15.34 17.28
C PRO A 92 -24.27 14.65 15.95
N TYR A 93 -25.01 13.54 16.01
CA TYR A 93 -25.49 12.79 14.85
C TYR A 93 -26.86 12.16 15.13
N LEU A 94 -27.89 12.55 14.37
CA LEU A 94 -29.26 12.00 14.46
C LEU A 94 -29.77 11.88 15.91
N ASN A 95 -29.71 12.97 16.67
CA ASN A 95 -30.11 13.05 18.09
C ASN A 95 -29.32 12.16 19.06
N LYS A 96 -28.15 11.66 18.65
CA LYS A 96 -27.20 10.93 19.50
C LYS A 96 -25.82 11.60 19.44
N ILE A 97 -24.99 11.32 20.45
CA ILE A 97 -23.57 11.65 20.39
C ILE A 97 -22.85 10.47 19.75
N LYS A 98 -22.02 10.75 18.75
CA LYS A 98 -21.07 9.82 18.15
C LYS A 98 -19.65 10.38 18.34
N TYR A 99 -18.65 9.55 18.15
CA TYR A 99 -17.23 9.88 18.33
C TYR A 99 -16.44 9.62 17.06
N SER A 100 -15.39 10.42 16.83
CA SER A 100 -14.56 10.35 15.61
C SER A 100 -13.09 10.67 15.88
N LEU A 101 -12.19 10.10 15.06
CA LEU A 101 -10.75 10.42 15.02
C LEU A 101 -10.38 11.38 13.88
N HIS A 102 -11.27 12.30 13.52
CA HIS A 102 -11.28 13.07 12.27
C HIS A 102 -9.90 13.62 11.81
N ALA A 103 -9.07 14.12 12.72
CA ALA A 103 -7.80 14.76 12.38
C ALA A 103 -6.74 13.81 11.77
N ARG A 104 -6.80 12.50 12.05
CA ARG A 104 -5.80 11.51 11.58
C ARG A 104 -6.38 10.45 10.66
N LEU A 105 -7.69 10.47 10.49
CA LEU A 105 -8.42 9.44 9.75
C LEU A 105 -7.99 9.37 8.29
N ASP A 106 -7.81 10.52 7.61
CA ASP A 106 -7.31 10.59 6.22
C ASP A 106 -5.97 9.89 6.06
N ALA A 107 -5.03 10.11 6.98
CA ALA A 107 -3.71 9.50 6.92
C ALA A 107 -3.80 7.98 7.06
N TYR A 108 -4.56 7.48 8.05
CA TYR A 108 -4.70 6.04 8.27
C TYR A 108 -5.46 5.36 7.12
N ALA A 109 -6.49 5.99 6.57
CA ALA A 109 -7.22 5.47 5.42
C ALA A 109 -6.31 5.34 4.19
N ARG A 110 -5.44 6.32 3.94
CA ARG A 110 -4.47 6.29 2.83
C ARG A 110 -3.43 5.18 2.99
N ILE A 111 -2.92 4.95 4.21
CA ILE A 111 -2.03 3.82 4.51
C ILE A 111 -2.72 2.49 4.21
N VAL A 112 -3.94 2.31 4.71
CA VAL A 112 -4.70 1.06 4.52
C VAL A 112 -5.01 0.81 3.04
N LEU A 113 -5.38 1.86 2.29
CA LEU A 113 -5.60 1.79 0.85
C LEU A 113 -4.32 1.36 0.12
N ALA A 114 -3.18 2.01 0.40
CA ALA A 114 -1.90 1.71 -0.26
C ALA A 114 -1.44 0.27 0.00
N LEU A 115 -1.52 -0.20 1.25
CA LEU A 115 -1.20 -1.59 1.60
C LEU A 115 -2.10 -2.58 0.86
N SER A 116 -3.41 -2.30 0.82
CA SER A 116 -4.40 -3.17 0.17
C SER A 116 -4.18 -3.25 -1.34
N GLN A 117 -3.88 -2.13 -2.00
CA GLN A 117 -3.55 -2.07 -3.42
C GLN A 117 -2.32 -2.91 -3.77
N ILE A 118 -1.23 -2.77 -3.00
CA ILE A 118 0.00 -3.53 -3.23
C ILE A 118 -0.20 -5.02 -3.00
N LEU A 119 -0.87 -5.40 -1.91
CA LEU A 119 -1.17 -6.80 -1.62
C LEU A 119 -2.09 -7.42 -2.67
N GLY A 120 -3.08 -6.67 -3.16
CA GLY A 120 -3.94 -7.08 -4.27
C GLY A 120 -3.15 -7.38 -5.54
N LEU A 121 -2.28 -6.45 -5.96
CA LEU A 121 -1.44 -6.66 -7.14
C LEU A 121 -0.48 -7.84 -6.98
N PHE A 122 0.15 -8.01 -5.81
CA PHE A 122 0.98 -9.19 -5.58
C PHE A 122 0.16 -10.48 -5.60
N ALA A 123 -1.09 -10.43 -5.16
CA ALA A 123 -1.94 -11.60 -5.21
C ALA A 123 -2.29 -11.98 -6.65
N ASP A 124 -2.65 -11.00 -7.48
CA ASP A 124 -2.92 -11.18 -8.90
C ASP A 124 -1.66 -11.65 -9.66
N TYR A 125 -0.49 -11.17 -9.25
CA TYR A 125 0.78 -11.53 -9.88
C TYR A 125 1.27 -12.94 -9.52
N PHE A 126 1.21 -13.32 -8.24
CA PHE A 126 1.79 -14.59 -7.75
C PHE A 126 0.81 -15.75 -7.67
N PHE A 127 -0.50 -15.49 -7.60
CA PHE A 127 -1.49 -16.52 -7.35
C PHE A 127 -2.57 -16.54 -8.43
N SER A 128 -3.05 -17.74 -8.76
CA SER A 128 -4.25 -17.92 -9.57
C SER A 128 -5.50 -17.49 -8.78
N THR A 129 -6.59 -17.17 -9.50
CA THR A 129 -7.89 -16.59 -9.13
C THR A 129 -8.65 -17.13 -7.89
N ASN A 130 -8.09 -18.03 -7.08
CA ASN A 130 -8.74 -18.66 -5.91
C ASN A 130 -7.92 -18.66 -4.60
N SER A 131 -6.75 -18.01 -4.53
CA SER A 131 -6.07 -17.85 -3.23
C SER A 131 -6.67 -16.68 -2.46
N GLN A 132 -7.05 -16.89 -1.19
CA GLN A 132 -7.40 -15.77 -0.32
C GLN A 132 -6.17 -14.89 -0.09
N SER A 133 -6.14 -13.71 -0.69
CA SER A 133 -5.15 -12.68 -0.38
C SER A 133 -5.35 -12.17 1.05
N PHE A 134 -4.27 -11.81 1.70
CA PHE A 134 -4.37 -11.12 2.99
C PHE A 134 -5.06 -9.78 2.79
N VAL A 135 -6.16 -9.56 3.51
CA VAL A 135 -6.88 -8.29 3.51
C VAL A 135 -6.43 -7.47 4.72
N VAL A 136 -6.18 -6.18 4.56
CA VAL A 136 -5.75 -5.29 5.66
C VAL A 136 -6.94 -4.80 6.47
N ASP A 137 -7.97 -4.30 5.80
CA ASP A 137 -9.22 -3.88 6.41
C ASP A 137 -10.35 -4.16 5.41
N LYS A 138 -11.17 -5.17 5.71
CA LYS A 138 -12.20 -5.60 4.77
C LYS A 138 -13.26 -4.52 4.69
N ASP A 139 -13.57 -4.06 3.47
CA ASP A 139 -14.56 -3.02 3.22
C ASP A 139 -14.34 -1.75 4.08
N PHE A 140 -13.09 -1.50 4.49
CA PHE A 140 -12.72 -0.41 5.42
C PHE A 140 -13.53 -0.40 6.73
N GLU A 141 -13.91 -1.56 7.28
CA GLU A 141 -14.72 -1.66 8.51
C GLU A 141 -14.04 -1.06 9.74
N LEU A 142 -12.74 -1.27 9.91
CA LEU A 142 -11.98 -0.71 11.03
C LEU A 142 -11.82 0.81 10.85
N ILE A 143 -11.47 1.28 9.66
CA ILE A 143 -11.41 2.73 9.37
C ILE A 143 -12.78 3.38 9.57
N ARG A 144 -13.87 2.76 9.10
CA ARG A 144 -15.23 3.25 9.35
C ARG A 144 -15.51 3.32 10.85
N SER A 145 -15.10 2.32 11.63
CA SER A 145 -15.26 2.36 13.10
C SER A 145 -14.51 3.54 13.74
N LEU A 146 -13.36 3.96 13.20
CA LEU A 146 -12.63 5.15 13.66
C LEU A 146 -13.27 6.48 13.18
N ALA A 147 -14.02 6.43 12.08
CA ALA A 147 -14.72 7.59 11.54
C ALA A 147 -15.94 7.98 12.37
N TRP A 148 -16.70 6.97 12.82
CA TRP A 148 -17.93 7.16 13.59
C TRP A 148 -18.25 5.95 14.49
N ASN A 149 -18.31 6.14 15.81
CA ASN A 149 -18.77 5.09 16.72
C ASN A 149 -19.53 5.69 17.90
N ASP A 150 -20.39 4.92 18.56
CA ASP A 150 -20.96 5.32 19.86
C ASP A 150 -20.11 4.84 21.05
N ASN A 151 -19.17 3.93 20.82
CA ASN A 151 -18.31 3.34 21.82
C ASN A 151 -16.83 3.64 21.51
N ARG A 152 -16.16 4.37 22.39
CA ARG A 152 -14.78 4.82 22.19
C ARG A 152 -13.77 3.70 22.43
N GLU A 153 -14.09 2.76 23.31
CA GLU A 153 -13.29 1.57 23.58
C GLU A 153 -13.22 0.67 22.35
N ILE A 154 -14.32 0.54 21.61
CA ILE A 154 -14.35 -0.14 20.30
C ILE A 154 -13.45 0.59 19.30
N MET A 155 -13.44 1.93 19.28
CA MET A 155 -12.54 2.68 18.39
C MET A 155 -11.07 2.44 18.72
N VAL A 156 -10.70 2.45 20.01
CA VAL A 156 -9.33 2.13 20.45
C VAL A 156 -8.96 0.70 20.05
N ALA A 157 -9.85 -0.28 20.28
CA ALA A 157 -9.62 -1.66 19.87
C ALA A 157 -9.48 -1.81 18.35
N ALA A 158 -10.34 -1.13 17.57
CA ALA A 158 -10.27 -1.12 16.11
C ALA A 158 -8.92 -0.58 15.61
N PHE A 159 -8.41 0.48 16.24
CA PHE A 159 -7.10 1.02 15.89
C PHE A 159 -5.95 0.06 16.19
N ILE A 160 -5.96 -0.61 17.36
CA ILE A 160 -4.95 -1.62 17.73
C ILE A 160 -4.94 -2.77 16.71
N ILE A 161 -6.12 -3.27 16.35
CA ILE A 161 -6.26 -4.33 15.34
C ILE A 161 -5.73 -3.83 13.99
N LEU A 162 -6.04 -2.58 13.61
CA LEU A 162 -5.59 -2.00 12.36
C LEU A 162 -4.06 -1.87 12.32
N GLN A 163 -3.42 -1.39 13.39
CA GLN A 163 -1.96 -1.33 13.52
C GLN A 163 -1.33 -2.71 13.31
N GLN A 164 -1.86 -3.74 13.99
CA GLN A 164 -1.37 -5.11 13.86
C GLN A 164 -1.48 -5.62 12.42
N ARG A 165 -2.62 -5.39 11.76
CA ARG A 165 -2.82 -5.83 10.37
C ARG A 165 -1.93 -5.09 9.38
N CYS A 166 -1.72 -3.79 9.58
CA CYS A 166 -0.78 -3.00 8.77
C CYS A 166 0.67 -3.50 8.93
N SER A 167 1.08 -3.81 10.16
CA SER A 167 2.42 -4.38 10.42
C SER A 167 2.60 -5.74 9.73
N VAL A 168 1.60 -6.62 9.79
CA VAL A 168 1.61 -7.90 9.06
C VAL A 168 1.67 -7.68 7.55
N ALA A 169 0.92 -6.72 7.01
CA ALA A 169 0.94 -6.36 5.59
C ALA A 169 2.35 -5.98 5.13
N VAL A 170 3.06 -5.13 5.88
CA VAL A 170 4.45 -4.72 5.59
C VAL A 170 5.38 -5.94 5.50
N VAL A 171 5.26 -6.89 6.44
CA VAL A 171 6.08 -8.11 6.41
C VAL A 171 5.80 -8.93 5.16
N GLN A 172 4.53 -9.07 4.76
CA GLN A 172 4.16 -9.81 3.55
C GLN A 172 4.64 -9.11 2.27
N ILE A 173 4.48 -7.80 2.18
CA ILE A 173 4.95 -6.99 1.05
C ILE A 173 6.46 -7.15 0.87
N ARG A 174 7.25 -7.02 1.94
CA ARG A 174 8.71 -7.25 1.90
C ARG A 174 9.06 -8.65 1.41
N ARG A 175 8.36 -9.69 1.89
CA ARG A 175 8.57 -11.07 1.43
C ARG A 175 8.25 -11.23 -0.06
N ASN A 176 7.20 -10.58 -0.53
CA ASN A 176 6.79 -10.62 -1.93
C ASN A 176 7.77 -9.87 -2.85
N PHE A 177 8.32 -8.72 -2.41
CA PHE A 177 9.41 -8.06 -3.12
C PHE A 177 10.66 -8.94 -3.19
N ASN A 178 11.08 -9.56 -2.08
CA ASN A 178 12.22 -10.49 -2.10
C ASN A 178 11.99 -11.70 -3.02
N LYS A 179 10.73 -12.15 -3.14
CA LYS A 179 10.35 -13.21 -4.07
C LYS A 179 10.40 -12.71 -5.52
N LEU A 180 9.91 -11.49 -5.78
CA LEU A 180 9.94 -10.84 -7.08
C LEU A 180 11.38 -10.69 -7.58
N ASP A 181 12.24 -10.15 -6.72
CA ASP A 181 13.67 -9.95 -6.96
C ASP A 181 14.35 -11.25 -7.42
N ARG A 182 14.16 -12.34 -6.67
CA ARG A 182 14.67 -13.67 -7.04
C ARG A 182 14.14 -14.18 -8.38
N ILE A 183 12.87 -13.95 -8.71
CA ILE A 183 12.26 -14.45 -9.95
C ILE A 183 12.78 -13.67 -11.17
N LEU A 184 12.97 -12.36 -11.02
CA LEU A 184 13.39 -11.49 -12.10
C LEU A 184 14.90 -11.61 -12.33
N LEU A 185 15.72 -11.61 -11.28
CA LEU A 185 17.18 -11.70 -11.39
C LEU A 185 17.68 -13.11 -11.73
N ALA A 186 17.14 -14.18 -11.12
CA ALA A 186 17.61 -15.55 -11.41
C ALA A 186 17.34 -16.00 -12.86
N ARG A 187 16.37 -15.37 -13.53
CA ARG A 187 16.08 -15.61 -14.95
C ARG A 187 17.07 -14.90 -15.88
N ASP A 188 17.60 -13.76 -15.47
CA ASP A 188 18.61 -13.04 -16.25
C ASP A 188 19.95 -13.80 -16.23
N GLU A 189 20.33 -14.35 -15.06
CA GLU A 189 21.53 -15.19 -14.93
C GLU A 189 21.48 -16.47 -15.78
N THR A 190 20.32 -17.13 -15.85
CA THR A 190 20.17 -18.35 -16.66
C THR A 190 20.24 -18.08 -18.17
N LEU A 191 19.80 -16.89 -18.62
CA LEU A 191 19.91 -16.47 -20.02
C LEU A 191 21.32 -15.98 -20.37
N SER A 192 21.98 -15.27 -19.46
CA SER A 192 23.38 -14.87 -19.61
C SER A 192 24.28 -16.09 -19.83
N VAL A 193 24.11 -17.14 -19.02
CA VAL A 193 24.86 -18.41 -19.16
C VAL A 193 24.50 -19.17 -20.45
N ALA A 194 23.23 -19.15 -20.88
CA ALA A 194 22.83 -19.79 -22.13
C ALA A 194 23.38 -19.08 -23.39
N SER A 195 23.48 -17.75 -23.35
CA SER A 195 24.08 -16.94 -24.42
C SER A 195 25.59 -17.14 -24.55
N TYR A 196 26.29 -17.32 -23.41
CA TYR A 196 27.71 -17.62 -23.38
C TYR A 196 28.06 -19.03 -23.89
N ASN A 197 27.14 -19.98 -23.76
CA ASN A 197 27.33 -21.38 -24.20
C ASN A 197 26.87 -21.63 -25.64
N SER A 198 26.51 -20.59 -26.40
CA SER A 198 26.02 -20.68 -27.79
C SER A 198 27.03 -20.17 -28.84
N THR A 199 28.30 -20.00 -28.47
CA THR A 199 29.44 -19.74 -29.38
C THR A 199 30.31 -20.98 -29.54
#